data_AF-A0A1G8KVQ5-F1
#
_entry.id   AF-A0A1G8KVQ5-F1
#
_cell.length_a   1.000
_cell.length_b   1.000
_cell.length_c   1.000
_cell.angle_alpha   90.00
_cell.angle_beta   90.00
_cell.angle_gamma   90.00
#
_symmetry.space_group_name_H-M   'P 1'
#
loop_
_entity.id
_entity.type
_entity.pdbx_description
1 polymer ?
#
loop_
_entity_poly.entity_id
_entity_poly.type
_entity_poly.pdbx_seq_one_letter_code
_entity_poly.pdbx_strand_id
1 'polypeptide(L)'
;MRVRQNLPEARDLGLVPGLSRAELRRVYRQLAREYHPDGGRAGSDEIMRYINALHDSLKESLEVEAPPETPVQAPPPKPAPPKTPKPANRTEKPRAGRAPATEPAEPSPQQPAGPDTLGELSLTRQARELMSAALIEAVDGWLVCNRGVPRNALRRRMLVRLGRIGPVSCPGLHMPDRVSMVPQALRFHFRSSPVEGLNLVALPALSNAGICLRPTGEVSVLEEAFFVGQERFSVNPGWARAHGFDLVYAGRVLPVELLFQPGESDFSASLYRLPNQRFRGVFSPPGSTP
;
A
#
# COMPACT_ATOMS: atom_id res chain seq x y z
N MET A 1 -27.27 4.04 28.58
CA MET A 1 -27.32 3.55 27.18
C MET A 1 -25.91 3.39 26.65
N ARG A 2 -25.64 2.26 26.00
CA ARG A 2 -24.31 1.81 25.55
C ARG A 2 -24.46 1.33 24.10
N VAL A 3 -23.63 1.84 23.18
CA VAL A 3 -23.68 1.47 21.74
C VAL A 3 -23.40 -0.04 21.55
N ARG A 4 -24.18 -0.74 20.72
CA ARG A 4 -23.97 -2.19 20.45
C ARG A 4 -23.13 -2.54 19.22
N GLN A 5 -22.87 -1.59 18.31
CA GLN A 5 -22.23 -1.90 17.03
C GLN A 5 -20.71 -2.03 17.13
N ASN A 6 -20.18 -3.25 16.93
CA ASN A 6 -18.75 -3.47 16.74
C ASN A 6 -18.27 -2.88 15.41
N LEU A 7 -17.92 -1.59 15.46
CA LEU A 7 -17.10 -0.93 14.46
C LEU A 7 -15.63 -1.10 14.86
N PRO A 8 -14.90 -2.10 14.31
CA PRO A 8 -13.48 -2.27 14.59
C PRO A 8 -12.69 -1.01 14.22
N GLU A 9 -13.21 -0.20 13.30
CA GLU A 9 -12.59 1.06 12.85
C GLU A 9 -12.61 2.19 13.87
N ALA A 10 -13.63 2.18 14.72
CA ALA A 10 -13.83 3.19 15.73
C ALA A 10 -12.97 2.88 16.99
N ARG A 11 -12.73 1.59 17.28
CA ARG A 11 -11.88 1.13 18.40
C ARG A 11 -10.47 1.69 18.38
N ASP A 12 -9.85 1.73 17.21
CA ASP A 12 -8.48 2.23 17.00
C ASP A 12 -8.33 3.72 17.35
N LEU A 13 -9.42 4.48 17.25
CA LEU A 13 -9.48 5.90 17.58
C LEU A 13 -10.05 6.16 18.98
N GLY A 14 -10.25 5.09 19.77
CA GLY A 14 -10.89 5.17 21.10
C GLY A 14 -12.41 5.41 21.04
N LEU A 15 -13.02 5.35 19.87
CA LEU A 15 -14.47 5.42 19.65
C LEU A 15 -15.05 3.99 19.74
N VAL A 16 -15.11 3.40 20.93
CA VAL A 16 -15.56 2.01 21.11
C VAL A 16 -17.09 1.94 21.24
N PRO A 17 -17.76 0.93 20.69
CA PRO A 17 -19.14 0.64 21.07
C PRO A 17 -19.27 0.34 22.55
N GLY A 18 -20.25 0.96 23.19
CA GLY A 18 -20.48 0.86 24.61
C GLY A 18 -20.06 2.10 25.39
N LEU A 19 -19.41 3.06 24.72
CA LEU A 19 -19.22 4.41 25.26
C LEU A 19 -20.57 5.05 25.55
N SER A 20 -20.64 5.76 26.67
CA SER A 20 -21.75 6.68 26.93
C SER A 20 -21.72 7.86 25.96
N ARG A 21 -22.87 8.51 25.74
CA ARG A 21 -22.95 9.75 24.92
C ARG A 21 -21.95 10.83 25.38
N ALA A 22 -21.69 10.91 26.69
CA ALA A 22 -20.76 11.88 27.25
C ALA A 22 -19.31 11.56 26.89
N GLU A 23 -18.91 10.29 26.96
CA GLU A 23 -17.56 9.85 26.60
C GLU A 23 -17.32 9.95 25.09
N LEU A 24 -18.31 9.57 24.27
CA LEU A 24 -18.24 9.74 22.82
C LEU A 24 -17.98 11.20 22.43
N ARG A 25 -18.73 12.14 23.02
CA ARG A 25 -18.52 13.58 22.83
C ARG A 25 -17.14 14.05 23.29
N ARG A 26 -16.61 13.48 24.39
CA ARG A 26 -15.29 13.84 24.91
C ARG A 26 -14.16 13.41 23.97
N VAL A 27 -14.17 12.16 23.52
CA VAL A 27 -13.18 11.62 22.58
C VAL A 27 -13.26 12.36 21.26
N TYR A 28 -14.47 12.58 20.73
CA TYR A 28 -14.66 13.38 19.51
C TYR A 28 -14.09 14.79 19.63
N ARG A 29 -14.36 15.52 20.73
CA ARG A 29 -13.82 16.88 20.93
C ARG A 29 -12.29 16.91 21.00
N GLN A 30 -11.69 15.88 21.59
CA GLN A 30 -10.23 15.76 21.63
C GLN A 30 -9.65 15.57 20.24
N LEU A 31 -10.21 14.65 19.45
CA LEU A 31 -9.81 14.42 18.06
C LEU A 31 -10.08 15.66 17.17
N ALA A 32 -11.23 16.31 17.33
CA ALA A 32 -11.60 17.49 16.56
C ALA A 32 -10.67 18.69 16.82
N ARG A 33 -10.19 18.87 18.05
CA ARG A 33 -9.20 19.91 18.38
C ARG A 33 -7.84 19.59 17.77
N GLU A 34 -7.46 18.33 17.76
CA GLU A 34 -6.15 17.89 17.23
C GLU A 34 -6.09 17.94 15.70
N TYR A 35 -7.21 17.65 15.03
CA TYR A 35 -7.30 17.51 13.58
C TYR A 35 -8.16 18.57 12.88
N HIS A 36 -8.43 19.71 13.54
CA HIS A 36 -9.20 20.80 12.93
C HIS A 36 -8.54 21.31 11.63
N PRO A 37 -9.31 21.58 10.55
CA PRO A 37 -8.82 22.19 9.30
C PRO A 37 -7.94 23.42 9.52
N ASP A 38 -8.43 24.33 10.37
CA ASP A 38 -7.79 25.61 10.66
C ASP A 38 -6.46 25.48 11.43
N GLY A 39 -6.13 24.28 11.93
CA GLY A 39 -4.84 24.01 12.56
C GLY A 39 -3.66 23.97 11.58
N GLY A 40 -3.89 24.10 10.28
CA GLY A 40 -2.85 24.24 9.24
C GLY A 40 -2.03 22.99 8.97
N ARG A 41 -2.42 21.82 9.51
CA ARG A 41 -1.70 20.55 9.30
C ARG A 41 -2.15 19.87 8.00
N ALA A 42 -1.19 19.41 7.21
CA ALA A 42 -1.47 18.73 5.94
C ALA A 42 -2.30 17.44 6.16
N GLY A 43 -3.43 17.37 5.45
CA GLY A 43 -4.38 16.25 5.50
C GLY A 43 -5.41 16.32 6.64
N SER A 44 -5.44 17.39 7.44
CA SER A 44 -6.45 17.57 8.51
C SER A 44 -7.88 17.51 7.99
N ASP A 45 -8.18 18.07 6.81
CA ASP A 45 -9.52 18.08 6.24
C ASP A 45 -10.05 16.67 5.90
N GLU A 46 -9.17 15.80 5.41
CA GLU A 46 -9.52 14.39 5.14
C GLU A 46 -9.77 13.65 6.45
N ILE A 47 -8.89 13.86 7.43
CA ILE A 47 -8.96 13.21 8.74
C ILE A 47 -10.24 13.64 9.49
N MET A 48 -10.55 14.93 9.48
CA MET A 48 -11.72 15.46 10.17
C MET A 48 -13.03 14.96 9.54
N ARG A 49 -13.10 14.87 8.20
CA ARG A 49 -14.25 14.25 7.51
C ARG A 49 -14.47 12.80 7.94
N TYR A 50 -13.39 12.04 8.08
CA TYR A 50 -13.47 10.64 8.53
C TYR A 50 -13.92 10.53 10.00
N ILE A 51 -13.38 11.37 10.89
CA ILE A 51 -13.80 11.44 12.30
C ILE A 51 -15.30 11.78 12.41
N ASN A 52 -15.79 12.74 11.61
CA ASN A 52 -17.20 13.12 11.57
C ASN A 52 -18.08 11.96 11.13
N ALA A 53 -17.71 11.28 10.03
CA ALA A 53 -18.47 10.13 9.52
C ALA A 53 -18.58 9.00 10.54
N LEU A 54 -17.49 8.67 11.25
CA LEU A 54 -17.50 7.68 12.33
C LEU A 54 -18.35 8.10 13.52
N HIS A 55 -18.26 9.38 13.92
CA HIS A 55 -19.07 9.92 15.01
C HIS A 55 -20.56 9.86 14.68
N ASP A 56 -20.95 10.21 13.46
CA ASP A 56 -22.35 10.24 13.03
C ASP A 56 -22.94 8.82 12.97
N SER A 57 -22.19 7.85 12.42
CA SER A 57 -22.59 6.43 12.43
C SER A 57 -22.80 5.86 13.85
N LEU A 58 -21.93 6.23 14.80
CA LEU A 58 -22.08 5.84 16.21
C LEU A 58 -23.25 6.56 16.90
N LYS A 59 -23.54 7.80 16.50
CA LYS A 59 -24.68 8.57 17.02
C LYS A 59 -26.01 8.01 16.55
N GLU A 60 -26.15 7.66 15.27
CA GLU A 60 -27.33 6.99 14.73
C GLU A 60 -27.60 5.67 15.46
N SER A 61 -26.55 4.90 15.73
CA SER A 61 -26.64 3.65 16.51
C SER A 61 -27.15 3.85 17.95
N LEU A 62 -27.00 5.05 18.52
CA LEU A 62 -27.52 5.44 19.84
C LEU A 62 -28.93 6.04 19.79
N GLU A 63 -29.42 6.41 18.61
CA GLU A 63 -30.77 6.97 18.40
C GLU A 63 -31.78 5.86 18.07
N VAL A 64 -31.36 4.80 17.37
CA VAL A 64 -32.21 3.64 17.02
C VAL A 64 -32.64 2.80 18.24
N GLU A 65 -31.93 2.90 19.38
CA GLU A 65 -32.22 2.14 20.62
C GLU A 65 -33.14 2.87 21.62
N ALA A 66 -33.56 4.11 21.32
CA ALA A 66 -34.54 4.81 22.15
C ALA A 66 -35.96 4.47 21.66
N PRO A 67 -36.91 4.04 22.53
CA PRO A 67 -38.32 4.16 22.19
C PRO A 67 -38.60 5.64 21.86
N PRO A 68 -39.56 5.95 20.97
CA PRO A 68 -39.84 7.32 20.60
C PRO A 68 -40.33 8.09 21.83
N GLU A 69 -39.42 8.79 22.49
CA GLU A 69 -39.80 9.79 23.48
C GLU A 69 -40.33 11.01 22.73
N THR A 70 -41.59 11.29 23.03
CA THR A 70 -42.37 12.49 22.75
C THR A 70 -41.54 13.77 22.53
N PRO A 71 -41.95 14.63 21.58
CA PRO A 71 -41.21 15.84 21.24
C PRO A 71 -41.20 16.82 22.41
N VAL A 72 -40.06 16.94 23.09
CA VAL A 72 -39.83 18.01 24.06
C VAL A 72 -39.46 19.28 23.28
N GLN A 73 -40.26 20.32 23.52
CA GLN A 73 -40.20 21.65 22.94
C GLN A 73 -38.79 22.25 22.87
N ALA A 74 -38.52 22.92 21.75
CA ALA A 74 -37.33 23.74 21.53
C ALA A 74 -37.30 24.96 22.49
N PRO A 75 -36.16 25.29 23.10
CA PRO A 75 -35.99 26.58 23.77
C PRO A 75 -35.83 27.72 22.75
N PRO A 76 -36.22 28.96 23.11
CA PRO A 76 -36.37 30.08 22.19
C PRO A 76 -35.03 30.62 21.66
N PRO A 77 -35.03 31.32 20.51
CA PRO A 77 -33.81 31.81 19.86
C PRO A 77 -33.23 33.00 20.64
N LYS A 78 -31.92 32.98 20.88
CA LYS A 78 -31.14 34.13 21.36
C LYS A 78 -30.32 34.77 20.23
N PRO A 79 -30.01 36.07 20.34
CA PRO A 79 -29.86 36.98 19.21
C PRO A 79 -28.53 36.85 18.46
N ALA A 80 -28.57 37.22 17.19
CA ALA A 80 -27.43 37.24 16.28
C ALA A 80 -26.35 38.26 16.71
N PRO A 81 -25.05 37.90 16.68
CA PRO A 81 -23.97 38.87 16.76
C PRO A 81 -23.70 39.54 15.39
N PRO A 82 -23.03 40.72 15.39
CA PRO A 82 -23.01 41.65 14.26
C PRO A 82 -22.06 41.23 13.14
N LYS A 83 -22.43 41.58 11.91
CA LYS A 83 -21.57 41.53 10.72
C LYS A 83 -20.50 42.63 10.80
N THR A 84 -19.24 42.27 10.66
CA THR A 84 -18.14 43.19 10.32
C THR A 84 -17.21 42.57 9.28
N PRO A 85 -16.49 43.40 8.50
CA PRO A 85 -16.34 43.20 7.06
C PRO A 85 -15.04 42.52 6.61
N LYS A 86 -15.17 41.98 5.41
CA LYS A 86 -14.18 41.47 4.46
C LYS A 86 -12.97 42.41 4.26
N PRO A 87 -11.73 41.89 4.20
CA PRO A 87 -10.69 42.47 3.37
C PRO A 87 -10.50 41.62 2.10
N ALA A 88 -10.60 42.32 0.98
CA ALA A 88 -10.15 41.87 -0.34
C ALA A 88 -8.62 41.97 -0.45
N ASN A 89 -8.11 41.42 -1.56
CA ASN A 89 -6.75 41.51 -2.09
C ASN A 89 -5.72 40.52 -1.55
N ARG A 90 -5.51 39.44 -2.33
CA ARG A 90 -4.14 39.08 -2.69
C ARG A 90 -4.04 38.72 -4.17
N THR A 91 -3.19 39.49 -4.82
CA THR A 91 -2.87 39.59 -6.23
C THR A 91 -2.31 38.30 -6.81
N GLU A 92 -2.88 37.85 -7.92
CA GLU A 92 -2.28 36.88 -8.84
C GLU A 92 -1.15 37.53 -9.65
N LYS A 93 0.01 36.87 -9.76
CA LYS A 93 0.99 37.04 -10.85
C LYS A 93 2.04 35.91 -10.85
N PRO A 94 2.80 35.68 -11.95
CA PRO A 94 2.50 34.60 -12.88
C PRO A 94 3.62 33.56 -13.00
N ARG A 95 3.21 32.47 -13.64
CA ARG A 95 3.93 31.30 -14.13
C ARG A 95 5.21 31.66 -14.92
N ALA A 96 6.35 31.13 -14.46
CA ALA A 96 7.51 30.76 -15.28
C ALA A 96 7.70 29.25 -15.04
N GLY A 97 7.73 28.35 -16.02
CA GLY A 97 8.42 28.44 -17.29
C GLY A 97 9.70 27.62 -17.19
N ARG A 98 9.61 26.28 -17.23
CA ARG A 98 10.71 25.41 -17.67
C ARG A 98 10.25 23.97 -17.93
N ALA A 99 10.28 23.60 -19.20
CA ALA A 99 10.35 22.22 -19.63
C ALA A 99 11.77 21.67 -19.39
N PRO A 100 11.93 20.37 -19.13
CA PRO A 100 13.12 19.65 -19.54
C PRO A 100 12.80 18.84 -20.79
N ALA A 101 13.62 19.05 -21.81
CA ALA A 101 13.73 18.20 -22.98
C ALA A 101 14.03 16.76 -22.51
N THR A 102 13.22 15.82 -22.99
CA THR A 102 13.49 14.39 -22.85
C THR A 102 14.42 14.03 -24.00
N GLU A 103 15.71 13.84 -23.70
CA GLU A 103 16.61 13.11 -24.59
C GLU A 103 16.07 11.69 -24.76
N PRO A 104 15.94 11.18 -26.00
CA PRO A 104 15.68 9.77 -26.23
C PRO A 104 16.92 9.00 -25.77
N ALA A 105 16.79 8.24 -24.68
CA ALA A 105 17.80 7.29 -24.27
C ALA A 105 18.03 6.28 -25.41
N GLU A 106 19.25 6.25 -25.92
CA GLU A 106 19.70 5.24 -26.87
C GLU A 106 19.46 3.84 -26.28
N PRO A 107 18.91 2.89 -27.06
CA PRO A 107 18.75 1.52 -26.60
C PRO A 107 20.12 0.94 -26.30
N SER A 108 20.38 0.65 -25.02
CA SER A 108 21.59 -0.04 -24.61
C SER A 108 21.74 -1.36 -25.38
N PRO A 109 22.96 -1.72 -25.81
CA PRO A 109 23.22 -2.92 -26.60
C PRO A 109 22.74 -4.15 -25.84
N GLN A 110 21.86 -4.92 -26.49
CA GLN A 110 21.40 -6.22 -26.01
C GLN A 110 22.64 -7.09 -25.75
N GLN A 111 22.91 -7.38 -24.47
CA GLN A 111 23.91 -8.36 -24.08
C GLN A 111 23.58 -9.67 -24.82
N PRO A 112 24.54 -10.29 -25.52
CA PRO A 112 24.29 -11.50 -26.28
C PRO A 112 23.78 -12.59 -25.33
N ALA A 113 22.61 -13.16 -25.68
CA ALA A 113 22.06 -14.30 -24.98
C ALA A 113 23.14 -15.38 -24.85
N GLY A 114 23.42 -15.80 -23.61
CA GLY A 114 24.37 -16.89 -23.38
C GLY A 114 23.94 -18.14 -24.15
N PRO A 115 24.89 -19.00 -24.55
CA PRO A 115 24.66 -20.08 -25.53
C PRO A 115 23.57 -21.10 -25.16
N ASP A 116 23.09 -21.11 -23.91
CA ASP A 116 22.11 -22.08 -23.40
C ASP A 116 20.69 -21.53 -23.22
N THR A 117 20.42 -20.29 -23.66
CA THR A 117 19.11 -19.66 -23.47
C THR A 117 18.15 -20.03 -24.61
N LEU A 118 17.03 -20.68 -24.29
CA LEU A 118 16.03 -21.10 -25.28
C LEU A 118 15.09 -19.96 -25.68
N GLY A 119 14.81 -19.06 -24.74
CA GLY A 119 13.94 -17.92 -24.95
C GLY A 119 14.11 -16.90 -23.83
N GLU A 120 13.97 -15.63 -24.17
CA GLU A 120 14.04 -14.53 -23.22
C GLU A 120 12.85 -13.60 -23.41
N LEU A 121 12.28 -13.14 -22.30
CA LEU A 121 11.15 -12.24 -22.24
C LEU A 121 11.54 -11.04 -21.37
N SER A 122 11.62 -9.88 -22.01
CA SER A 122 11.62 -8.60 -21.31
C SER A 122 10.21 -8.23 -20.89
N LEU A 123 10.02 -7.87 -19.62
CA LEU A 123 8.70 -7.54 -19.11
C LEU A 123 8.24 -6.17 -19.58
N THR A 124 7.03 -6.13 -20.13
CA THR A 124 6.39 -4.91 -20.62
C THR A 124 6.09 -3.96 -19.47
N ARG A 125 5.89 -2.67 -19.78
CA ARG A 125 5.45 -1.66 -18.81
C ARG A 125 4.15 -2.08 -18.10
N GLN A 126 3.18 -2.59 -18.85
CA GLN A 126 1.89 -3.03 -18.30
C GLN A 126 2.07 -4.18 -17.30
N ALA A 127 2.91 -5.17 -17.61
CA ALA A 127 3.20 -6.26 -16.67
C ALA A 127 3.84 -5.73 -15.38
N ARG A 128 4.75 -4.77 -15.48
CA ARG A 128 5.38 -4.12 -14.32
C ARG A 128 4.37 -3.33 -13.47
N GLU A 129 3.42 -2.64 -14.10
CA GLU A 129 2.35 -1.92 -13.39
C GLU A 129 1.43 -2.89 -12.63
N LEU A 130 1.06 -4.03 -13.24
CA LEU A 130 0.28 -5.08 -12.57
C LEU A 130 1.05 -5.72 -11.41
N MET A 131 2.34 -6.00 -11.58
CA MET A 131 3.19 -6.52 -10.50
C MET A 131 3.34 -5.54 -9.34
N SER A 132 3.54 -4.25 -9.65
CA SER A 132 3.56 -3.20 -8.65
C SER A 132 2.26 -3.13 -7.87
N ALA A 133 1.10 -3.22 -8.53
CA ALA A 133 -0.19 -3.22 -7.86
C ALA A 133 -0.36 -4.44 -6.96
N ALA A 134 0.03 -5.64 -7.43
CA ALA A 134 -0.01 -6.87 -6.65
C ALA A 134 0.88 -6.80 -5.41
N LEU A 135 2.11 -6.27 -5.52
CA LEU A 135 2.99 -6.06 -4.37
C LEU A 135 2.37 -5.09 -3.34
N ILE A 136 1.76 -4.00 -3.79
CA ILE A 136 1.12 -3.03 -2.87
C ILE A 136 -0.02 -3.71 -2.08
N GLU A 137 -0.84 -4.52 -2.74
CA GLU A 137 -1.91 -5.27 -2.08
C GLU A 137 -1.37 -6.35 -1.13
N ALA A 138 -0.28 -7.03 -1.50
CA ALA A 138 0.39 -8.00 -0.63
C ALA A 138 0.98 -7.33 0.62
N VAL A 139 1.63 -6.17 0.48
CA VAL A 139 2.13 -5.37 1.62
C VAL A 139 0.97 -4.99 2.55
N ASP A 140 -0.16 -4.57 1.98
CA ASP A 140 -1.35 -4.25 2.78
C ASP A 140 -1.93 -5.47 3.50
N GLY A 141 -1.97 -6.64 2.83
CA GLY A 141 -2.36 -7.91 3.45
C GLY A 141 -1.44 -8.26 4.62
N TRP A 142 -0.13 -8.22 4.38
CA TRP A 142 0.89 -8.48 5.39
C TRP A 142 0.77 -7.54 6.60
N LEU A 143 0.59 -6.23 6.37
CA LEU A 143 0.41 -5.22 7.41
C LEU A 143 -0.82 -5.50 8.28
N VAL A 144 -1.93 -5.89 7.67
CA VAL A 144 -3.15 -6.25 8.41
C VAL A 144 -2.93 -7.50 9.25
N CYS A 145 -2.44 -8.57 8.64
CA CYS A 145 -2.34 -9.88 9.28
C CYS A 145 -1.26 -9.90 10.38
N ASN A 146 -0.10 -9.29 10.14
CA ASN A 146 1.05 -9.40 11.05
C ASN A 146 1.15 -8.25 12.04
N ARG A 147 0.59 -7.08 11.71
CA ARG A 147 0.78 -5.86 12.51
C ARG A 147 -0.54 -5.23 12.97
N GLY A 148 -1.68 -5.79 12.57
CA GLY A 148 -2.99 -5.20 12.85
C GLY A 148 -3.18 -3.82 12.21
N VAL A 149 -2.34 -3.46 11.23
CA VAL A 149 -2.36 -2.15 10.60
C VAL A 149 -3.48 -2.14 9.56
N PRO A 150 -4.45 -1.21 9.62
CA PRO A 150 -5.59 -1.21 8.71
C PRO A 150 -5.17 -0.92 7.25
N ARG A 151 -5.94 -1.46 6.28
CA ARG A 151 -5.75 -1.18 4.83
C ARG A 151 -6.03 0.29 4.47
N ASN A 152 -6.94 0.93 5.19
CA ASN A 152 -7.30 2.32 4.94
C ASN A 152 -6.09 3.25 5.23
N ALA A 153 -5.58 3.89 4.17
CA ALA A 153 -4.41 4.76 4.23
C ALA A 153 -4.58 5.96 5.19
N LEU A 154 -5.78 6.52 5.28
CA LEU A 154 -6.07 7.65 6.19
C LEU A 154 -5.98 7.19 7.65
N ARG A 155 -6.66 6.09 8.00
CA ARG A 155 -6.62 5.50 9.35
C ARG A 155 -5.21 5.09 9.74
N ARG A 156 -4.46 4.50 8.81
CA ARG A 156 -3.05 4.15 9.01
C ARG A 156 -2.21 5.38 9.36
N ARG A 157 -2.33 6.46 8.58
CA ARG A 157 -1.66 7.75 8.86
C ARG A 157 -2.02 8.31 10.23
N MET A 158 -3.29 8.22 10.62
CA MET A 158 -3.74 8.64 11.96
C MET A 158 -3.07 7.82 13.07
N LEU A 159 -3.04 6.49 12.94
CA LEU A 159 -2.48 5.60 13.97
C LEU A 159 -0.97 5.79 14.14
N VAL A 160 -0.24 5.99 13.05
CA VAL A 160 1.18 6.36 13.09
C VAL A 160 1.35 7.70 13.82
N ARG A 161 0.56 8.73 13.48
CA ARG A 161 0.63 10.06 14.12
C ARG A 161 0.31 10.03 15.62
N LEU A 162 -0.64 9.18 16.02
CA LEU A 162 -1.00 8.98 17.42
C LEU A 162 0.01 8.11 18.19
N GLY A 163 1.07 7.62 17.55
CA GLY A 163 2.06 6.72 18.17
C GLY A 163 1.49 5.35 18.54
N ARG A 164 0.35 4.96 17.95
CA ARG A 164 -0.30 3.67 18.18
C ARG A 164 0.30 2.55 17.34
N ILE A 165 0.91 2.91 16.21
CA ILE A 165 1.68 2.03 15.36
C ILE A 165 3.08 2.63 15.28
N GLY A 166 4.06 1.91 15.81
CA GLY A 166 5.48 2.23 15.63
C GLY A 166 5.94 1.88 14.22
N PRO A 167 7.08 2.42 13.77
CA PRO A 167 7.60 2.10 12.46
C PRO A 167 7.97 0.61 12.40
N VAL A 168 7.60 -0.05 11.30
CA VAL A 168 7.87 -1.47 11.08
C VAL A 168 8.94 -1.64 10.01
N SER A 169 9.73 -2.71 10.11
CA SER A 169 10.65 -3.09 9.04
C SER A 169 9.86 -3.40 7.78
N CYS A 170 10.24 -2.78 6.67
CA CYS A 170 9.62 -3.03 5.36
C CYS A 170 10.09 -4.40 4.86
N PRO A 171 9.19 -5.26 4.34
CA PRO A 171 9.63 -6.46 3.63
C PRO A 171 10.43 -6.08 2.38
N GLY A 172 11.33 -6.95 1.94
CA GLY A 172 11.97 -6.82 0.62
C GLY A 172 10.92 -6.95 -0.47
N LEU A 173 11.01 -6.15 -1.54
CA LEU A 173 9.97 -6.10 -2.58
C LEU A 173 10.61 -6.29 -3.94
N HIS A 174 10.46 -7.47 -4.49
CA HIS A 174 11.18 -7.85 -5.69
C HIS A 174 10.24 -8.01 -6.88
N MET A 175 10.64 -7.42 -8.00
CA MET A 175 10.03 -7.66 -9.30
C MET A 175 11.11 -8.07 -10.29
N PRO A 176 10.87 -9.11 -11.10
CA PRO A 176 11.83 -9.53 -12.08
C PRO A 176 12.03 -8.43 -13.13
N ASP A 177 13.23 -8.30 -13.67
CA ASP A 177 13.50 -7.41 -14.79
C ASP A 177 13.36 -8.13 -16.14
N ARG A 178 13.73 -9.41 -16.17
CA ARG A 178 13.58 -10.33 -17.29
C ARG A 178 13.24 -11.74 -16.83
N VAL A 179 12.71 -12.51 -17.77
CA VAL A 179 12.49 -13.95 -17.60
C VAL A 179 13.20 -14.68 -18.73
N SER A 180 13.95 -15.73 -18.40
CA SER A 180 14.61 -16.58 -19.39
C SER A 180 14.18 -18.03 -19.22
N MET A 181 13.98 -18.73 -20.32
CA MET A 181 13.77 -20.17 -20.34
C MET A 181 15.07 -20.88 -20.72
N VAL A 182 15.48 -21.84 -19.90
CA VAL A 182 16.59 -22.76 -20.21
C VAL A 182 16.06 -24.20 -20.16
N PRO A 183 16.76 -25.19 -20.74
CA PRO A 183 16.24 -26.56 -20.82
C PRO A 183 15.90 -27.18 -19.45
N GLN A 184 16.52 -26.69 -18.38
CA GLN A 184 16.37 -27.22 -17.03
C GLN A 184 15.43 -26.42 -16.13
N ALA A 185 15.08 -25.17 -16.48
CA ALA A 185 14.34 -24.27 -15.58
C ALA A 185 13.75 -23.04 -16.29
N LEU A 186 12.72 -22.47 -15.67
CA LEU A 186 12.25 -21.10 -15.92
C LEU A 186 12.91 -20.17 -14.90
N ARG A 187 13.71 -19.21 -15.37
CA ARG A 187 14.50 -18.31 -14.51
C ARG A 187 13.96 -16.88 -14.54
N PHE A 188 13.63 -16.36 -13.37
CA PHE A 188 13.30 -14.96 -13.14
C PHE A 188 14.52 -14.23 -12.62
N HIS A 189 14.93 -13.16 -13.30
CA HIS A 189 16.11 -12.40 -12.92
C HIS A 189 15.70 -11.13 -12.19
N PHE A 190 16.45 -10.79 -11.15
CA PHE A 190 16.20 -9.63 -10.31
C PHE A 190 17.49 -8.82 -10.20
N ARG A 191 17.37 -7.49 -10.25
CA ARG A 191 18.51 -6.56 -10.10
C ARG A 191 18.83 -6.23 -8.64
N SER A 192 17.95 -6.66 -7.74
CA SER A 192 18.02 -6.42 -6.31
C SER A 192 18.46 -7.68 -5.60
N SER A 193 19.19 -7.53 -4.50
CA SER A 193 19.44 -8.63 -3.57
C SER A 193 18.30 -8.75 -2.56
N PRO A 194 18.00 -9.97 -2.08
CA PRO A 194 17.05 -10.16 -1.00
C PRO A 194 17.50 -9.45 0.28
N VAL A 195 16.54 -8.97 1.05
CA VAL A 195 16.82 -8.40 2.39
C VAL A 195 16.62 -9.46 3.46
N GLU A 196 17.23 -9.25 4.62
CA GLU A 196 17.03 -10.12 5.77
C GLU A 196 15.55 -10.11 6.21
N GLY A 197 14.97 -11.29 6.36
CA GLY A 197 13.59 -11.47 6.82
C GLY A 197 12.61 -11.71 5.68
N LEU A 198 11.40 -11.16 5.79
CA LEU A 198 10.33 -11.40 4.81
C LEU A 198 10.56 -10.62 3.53
N ASN A 199 10.42 -11.30 2.40
CA ASN A 199 10.46 -10.72 1.07
C ASN A 199 9.17 -11.10 0.32
N LEU A 200 8.64 -10.14 -0.43
CA LEU A 200 7.49 -10.30 -1.31
C LEU A 200 7.99 -10.23 -2.76
N VAL A 201 7.81 -11.32 -3.50
CA VAL A 201 8.29 -11.45 -4.88
C VAL A 201 7.08 -11.54 -5.81
N ALA A 202 6.89 -10.54 -6.67
CA ALA A 202 5.84 -10.59 -7.68
C ALA A 202 6.34 -11.33 -8.92
N LEU A 203 5.60 -12.37 -9.30
CA LEU A 203 5.89 -13.22 -10.44
C LEU A 203 4.72 -13.15 -11.43
N PRO A 204 4.94 -12.72 -12.68
CA PRO A 204 3.90 -12.71 -13.69
C PRO A 204 3.63 -14.16 -14.12
N ALA A 205 2.37 -14.58 -14.14
CA ALA A 205 2.02 -15.86 -14.73
C ALA A 205 2.31 -15.83 -16.23
N LEU A 206 2.89 -16.92 -16.72
CA LEU A 206 3.36 -17.04 -18.09
C LEU A 206 2.67 -18.20 -18.78
N SER A 207 2.47 -18.05 -20.08
CA SER A 207 2.15 -19.12 -21.00
C SER A 207 3.32 -19.30 -21.96
N ASN A 208 3.49 -20.51 -22.49
CA ASN A 208 4.45 -20.75 -23.55
C ASN A 208 3.80 -21.39 -24.79
N ALA A 209 4.28 -20.99 -25.95
CA ALA A 209 4.03 -21.67 -27.21
C ALA A 209 5.39 -22.09 -27.78
N GLY A 210 5.79 -23.33 -27.48
CA GLY A 210 7.17 -23.79 -27.73
C GLY A 210 8.17 -23.05 -26.85
N ILE A 211 9.09 -22.30 -27.48
CA ILE A 211 10.12 -21.50 -26.78
C ILE A 211 9.71 -20.06 -26.49
N CYS A 212 8.55 -19.63 -27.00
CA CYS A 212 8.08 -18.25 -26.83
C CYS A 212 7.30 -18.11 -25.53
N LEU A 213 7.82 -17.33 -24.58
CA LEU A 213 7.13 -16.95 -23.34
C LEU A 213 6.21 -15.75 -23.57
N ARG A 214 5.01 -15.78 -22.99
CA ARG A 214 4.05 -14.66 -23.03
C ARG A 214 3.39 -14.45 -21.66
N PRO A 215 3.31 -13.22 -21.13
CA PRO A 215 2.54 -12.93 -19.92
C PRO A 215 1.05 -13.23 -20.15
N THR A 216 0.39 -13.84 -19.17
CA THR A 216 -1.07 -14.07 -19.22
C THR A 216 -1.87 -12.85 -18.76
N GLY A 217 -1.23 -11.92 -18.05
CA GLY A 217 -1.87 -10.77 -17.40
C GLY A 217 -2.18 -11.02 -15.92
N GLU A 218 -1.98 -12.24 -15.42
CA GLU A 218 -2.09 -12.56 -14.00
C GLU A 218 -0.73 -12.40 -13.30
N VAL A 219 -0.77 -12.06 -12.01
CA VAL A 219 0.42 -11.93 -11.17
C VAL A 219 0.17 -12.64 -9.85
N SER A 220 1.15 -13.43 -9.41
CA SER A 220 1.18 -14.04 -8.08
C SER A 220 2.27 -13.40 -7.24
N VAL A 221 2.05 -13.29 -5.93
CA VAL A 221 3.07 -12.81 -4.99
C VAL A 221 3.50 -13.97 -4.11
N LEU A 222 4.79 -14.28 -4.15
CA LEU A 222 5.43 -15.23 -3.24
C LEU A 222 5.88 -14.49 -1.99
N GLU A 223 5.47 -14.99 -0.83
CA GLU A 223 5.93 -14.52 0.48
C GLU A 223 6.97 -15.52 1.00
N GLU A 224 8.24 -15.10 1.10
CA GLU A 224 9.33 -16.01 1.47
C GLU A 224 10.37 -15.32 2.34
N ALA A 225 10.98 -16.09 3.24
CA ALA A 225 12.11 -15.63 4.03
C ALA A 225 13.43 -15.97 3.32
N PHE A 226 14.18 -14.94 2.90
CA PHE A 226 15.48 -15.13 2.26
C PHE A 226 16.62 -14.75 3.22
N PHE A 227 17.79 -15.31 2.94
CA PHE A 227 19.02 -14.94 3.63
C PHE A 227 19.78 -13.88 2.85
N VAL A 228 20.48 -13.00 3.55
CA VAL A 228 21.35 -11.99 2.92
C VAL A 228 22.42 -12.68 2.08
N GLY A 229 22.58 -12.23 0.83
CA GLY A 229 23.54 -12.82 -0.11
C GLY A 229 23.01 -14.06 -0.84
N GLN A 230 21.74 -14.43 -0.69
CA GLN A 230 21.14 -15.51 -1.46
C GLN A 230 20.95 -15.11 -2.93
N GLU A 231 21.80 -15.64 -3.80
CA GLU A 231 21.77 -15.34 -5.25
C GLU A 231 20.76 -16.20 -6.03
N ARG A 232 20.42 -17.38 -5.51
CA ARG A 232 19.54 -18.33 -6.19
C ARG A 232 18.55 -18.97 -5.23
N PHE A 233 17.31 -19.07 -5.67
CA PHE A 233 16.23 -19.76 -4.97
C PHE A 233 15.40 -20.61 -5.93
N SER A 234 15.01 -21.80 -5.50
CA SER A 234 14.13 -22.70 -6.27
C SER A 234 12.75 -22.70 -5.62
N VAL A 235 11.74 -22.33 -6.40
CA VAL A 235 10.36 -22.24 -5.90
C VAL A 235 9.77 -23.63 -5.75
N ASN A 236 9.01 -23.85 -4.68
CA ASN A 236 8.33 -25.11 -4.45
C ASN A 236 7.43 -25.49 -5.64
N PRO A 237 7.55 -26.71 -6.21
CA PRO A 237 6.76 -27.13 -7.37
C PRO A 237 5.24 -27.11 -7.15
N GLY A 238 4.77 -27.40 -5.94
CA GLY A 238 3.35 -27.35 -5.59
C GLY A 238 2.81 -25.92 -5.59
N TRP A 239 3.60 -24.96 -5.08
CA TRP A 239 3.27 -23.54 -5.17
C TRP A 239 3.27 -23.07 -6.63
N ALA A 240 4.33 -23.41 -7.39
CA ALA A 240 4.44 -23.04 -8.79
C ALA A 240 3.20 -23.51 -9.61
N ARG A 241 2.78 -24.77 -9.43
CA ARG A 241 1.56 -25.33 -10.01
C ARG A 241 0.31 -24.53 -9.66
N ALA A 242 0.09 -24.32 -8.36
CA ALA A 242 -1.10 -23.63 -7.86
C ALA A 242 -1.24 -22.19 -8.39
N HIS A 243 -0.13 -21.58 -8.79
CA HIS A 243 -0.05 -20.21 -9.30
C HIS A 243 0.17 -20.14 -10.82
N GLY A 244 -0.05 -21.24 -11.55
CA GLY A 244 -0.05 -21.24 -13.01
C GLY A 244 1.34 -21.24 -13.66
N PHE A 245 2.38 -21.66 -12.93
CA PHE A 245 3.75 -21.76 -13.45
C PHE A 245 4.09 -23.16 -14.00
N ASP A 246 3.09 -23.88 -14.52
CA ASP A 246 3.26 -25.21 -15.13
C ASP A 246 3.70 -25.14 -16.59
N LEU A 247 4.81 -24.46 -16.84
CA LEU A 247 5.37 -24.39 -18.19
C LEU A 247 5.99 -25.72 -18.59
N VAL A 248 5.47 -26.32 -19.66
CA VAL A 248 5.98 -27.59 -20.19
C VAL A 248 6.96 -27.32 -21.33
N TYR A 249 8.15 -27.87 -21.23
CA TYR A 249 9.15 -27.90 -22.29
C TYR A 249 9.72 -29.32 -22.43
N ALA A 250 9.81 -29.82 -23.67
CA ALA A 250 10.26 -31.19 -23.98
C ALA A 250 9.55 -32.27 -23.12
N GLY A 251 8.24 -32.11 -22.88
CA GLY A 251 7.42 -33.05 -22.12
C GLY A 251 7.62 -33.02 -20.59
N ARG A 252 8.31 -32.00 -20.05
CA ARG A 252 8.57 -31.84 -18.61
C ARG A 252 8.12 -30.47 -18.14
N VAL A 253 7.54 -30.40 -16.94
CA VAL A 253 7.28 -29.12 -16.26
C VAL A 253 8.62 -28.55 -15.79
N LEU A 254 8.92 -27.32 -16.20
CA LEU A 254 10.15 -26.65 -15.81
C LEU A 254 10.06 -26.16 -14.36
N PRO A 255 11.06 -26.43 -13.51
CA PRO A 255 11.14 -25.81 -12.20
C PRO A 255 11.34 -24.29 -12.33
N VAL A 256 10.85 -23.54 -11.35
CA VAL A 256 10.98 -22.08 -11.31
C VAL A 256 12.15 -21.69 -10.41
N GLU A 257 13.06 -20.89 -10.96
CA GLU A 257 14.24 -20.37 -10.27
C GLU A 257 14.21 -18.84 -10.21
N LEU A 258 14.52 -18.29 -9.06
CA LEU A 258 14.71 -16.87 -8.83
C LEU A 258 16.21 -16.60 -8.73
N LEU A 259 16.70 -15.67 -9.55
CA LEU A 259 18.11 -15.29 -9.63
C LEU A 259 18.26 -13.82 -9.24
N PHE A 260 18.89 -13.58 -8.10
CA PHE A 260 19.13 -12.25 -7.55
C PHE A 260 20.56 -11.81 -7.84
N GLN A 261 20.72 -10.56 -8.25
CA GLN A 261 22.02 -9.96 -8.46
C GLN A 261 22.41 -9.03 -7.30
N PRO A 262 23.71 -8.97 -6.94
CA PRO A 262 24.22 -7.93 -6.05
C PRO A 262 24.05 -6.57 -6.73
N GLY A 263 23.21 -5.71 -6.14
CA GLY A 263 22.85 -4.41 -6.70
C GLY A 263 22.09 -3.55 -5.67
N GLU A 264 21.95 -2.25 -5.96
CA GLU A 264 21.21 -1.34 -5.08
C GLU A 264 19.75 -1.80 -4.93
N SER A 265 19.35 -2.03 -3.66
CA SER A 265 17.96 -2.33 -3.27
C SER A 265 17.05 -1.14 -3.64
N ASP A 266 15.78 -1.23 -3.96
CA ASP A 266 14.84 -2.28 -4.34
C ASP A 266 13.53 -1.50 -4.68
N PHE A 267 12.49 -2.12 -5.20
CA PHE A 267 11.21 -1.42 -5.42
C PHE A 267 10.64 -0.79 -4.12
N SER A 268 11.05 -1.28 -2.96
CA SER A 268 10.75 -0.73 -1.63
C SER A 268 11.09 0.76 -1.48
N ALA A 269 12.22 1.23 -2.01
CA ALA A 269 12.60 2.64 -2.02
C ALA A 269 11.55 3.51 -2.75
N SER A 270 10.92 2.93 -3.78
CA SER A 270 9.85 3.57 -4.54
C SER A 270 8.56 3.66 -3.73
N LEU A 271 8.25 2.72 -2.82
CA LEU A 271 7.08 2.81 -1.94
C LEU A 271 7.10 4.05 -1.04
N TYR A 272 8.29 4.51 -0.62
CA TYR A 272 8.43 5.77 0.13
C TYR A 272 8.16 7.00 -0.73
N ARG A 273 8.39 6.89 -2.04
CA ARG A 273 8.32 8.00 -3.01
C ARG A 273 7.02 8.02 -3.82
N LEU A 274 6.19 6.98 -3.73
CA LEU A 274 4.90 6.96 -4.42
C LEU A 274 4.09 8.19 -3.96
N PRO A 275 3.54 8.98 -4.91
CA PRO A 275 2.83 10.22 -4.60
C PRO A 275 1.61 9.99 -3.69
N ASN A 276 1.06 8.78 -3.71
CA ASN A 276 0.01 8.35 -2.81
C ASN A 276 0.64 7.91 -1.48
N GLN A 277 0.44 8.74 -0.45
CA GLN A 277 0.94 8.65 0.93
C GLN A 277 0.51 7.38 1.72
N ARG A 278 0.20 6.27 1.05
CA ARG A 278 -0.41 5.03 1.60
C ARG A 278 0.43 4.39 2.71
N PHE A 279 1.76 4.52 2.64
CA PHE A 279 2.69 3.92 3.61
C PHE A 279 3.50 4.94 4.40
N ARG A 280 3.16 6.23 4.30
CA ARG A 280 3.94 7.31 4.90
C ARG A 280 4.00 7.16 6.43
N GLY A 281 5.22 7.03 6.96
CA GLY A 281 5.49 6.90 8.39
C GLY A 281 5.22 5.52 8.98
N VAL A 282 4.80 4.54 8.15
CA VAL A 282 4.55 3.16 8.59
C VAL A 282 5.85 2.38 8.63
N PHE A 283 6.71 2.60 7.64
CA PHE A 283 8.00 1.93 7.54
C PHE A 283 9.12 2.85 8.02
N SER A 284 10.05 2.28 8.77
CA SER A 284 11.35 2.90 9.03
C SER A 284 12.07 3.12 7.69
N PRO A 285 12.74 4.26 7.45
CA PRO A 285 13.65 4.37 6.32
C PRO A 285 14.75 3.29 6.42
N PRO A 286 15.25 2.77 5.29
CA PRO A 286 16.36 1.83 5.31
C PRO A 286 17.56 2.45 6.05
N GLY A 287 18.12 1.70 7.00
CA GLY A 287 19.25 2.14 7.83
C GLY A 287 18.91 2.90 9.11
N SER A 288 17.65 3.23 9.39
CA SER A 288 17.26 3.68 10.74
C SER A 288 16.96 2.46 11.61
N THR A 289 17.71 2.32 12.72
CA THR A 289 17.33 1.42 13.81
C THR A 289 15.93 1.81 14.32
N PRO A 290 15.03 0.83 14.55
CA PRO A 290 13.66 1.08 15.01
C PRO A 290 13.60 1.76 16.37
#